data_AF-A0A9D4B937-F1
#
_entry.id   AF-A0A9D4B937-F1
#
_cell.length_a   1.000
_cell.length_b   1.000
_cell.length_c   1.000
_cell.angle_alpha   90.00
_cell.angle_beta   90.00
_cell.angle_gamma   90.00
#
_symmetry.space_group_name_H-M   'P 1'
#
loop_
_entity.id
_entity.type
_entity.pdbx_description
1 polymer ?
#
loop_
_entity_poly.entity_id
_entity_poly.type
_entity_poly.pdbx_seq_one_letter_code
_entity_poly.pdbx_strand_id
1 'polypeptide(L)'
;MLAVASLQIFILSGNWALAKNINFYNVRPPLDPTPFPNSFKCFTCANAVDNYNCNRWAEDKWCPENTEYCLTVHHFTSHGRSTSVTKKCATRDECRFVGCHPHRETGHTCKLQCGNGYALQLLK
;
A
#
# COMPACT_ATOMS: atom_id res chain seq x y z
N MET A 1 -12.45 -55.22 7.71
CA MET A 1 -13.17 -53.96 7.98
C MET A 1 -12.39 -53.05 8.92
N LEU A 2 -12.04 -53.48 10.14
CA LEU A 2 -11.28 -52.64 11.11
C LEU A 2 -9.88 -52.22 10.63
N ALA A 3 -9.10 -53.13 10.04
CA ALA A 3 -7.73 -52.82 9.57
C ALA A 3 -7.69 -51.72 8.49
N VAL A 4 -8.69 -51.68 7.60
CA VAL A 4 -8.78 -50.66 6.54
C VAL A 4 -9.14 -49.30 7.14
N ALA A 5 -10.06 -49.26 8.11
CA ALA A 5 -10.42 -48.03 8.81
C ALA A 5 -9.24 -47.45 9.60
N SER A 6 -8.45 -48.29 10.26
CA SER A 6 -7.24 -47.87 10.97
C SER A 6 -6.21 -47.25 10.02
N LEU A 7 -5.99 -47.88 8.85
CA LEU A 7 -5.04 -47.37 7.85
C LEU A 7 -5.45 -45.99 7.31
N GLN A 8 -6.75 -45.78 7.06
CA GLN A 8 -7.26 -44.47 6.60
C GLN A 8 -7.13 -43.38 7.67
N ILE A 9 -7.36 -43.70 8.94
CA ILE A 9 -7.17 -42.76 10.05
C ILE A 9 -5.69 -42.34 10.19
N PHE A 10 -4.75 -43.27 10.01
CA PHE A 10 -3.32 -42.97 10.00
C PHE A 10 -2.89 -42.09 8.82
N ILE A 11 -3.46 -42.31 7.63
CA ILE A 11 -3.17 -41.49 6.45
C ILE A 11 -3.73 -40.06 6.63
N LEU A 12 -4.95 -39.93 7.14
CA LEU A 12 -5.57 -38.62 7.43
C LEU A 12 -4.83 -37.86 8.54
N SER A 13 -4.37 -38.54 9.59
CA SER A 13 -3.63 -37.90 10.68
C SER A 13 -2.21 -37.47 10.27
N GLY A 14 -1.53 -38.27 9.43
CA GLY A 14 -0.21 -37.94 8.88
C GLY A 14 -0.22 -36.68 8.00
N ASN A 15 -1.25 -36.51 7.17
CA ASN A 15 -1.40 -35.33 6.32
C ASN A 15 -1.65 -34.04 7.13
N TRP A 16 -2.36 -34.11 8.27
CA TRP A 16 -2.55 -32.96 9.16
C TRP A 16 -1.24 -32.58 9.86
N ALA A 17 -0.42 -33.55 10.26
CA ALA A 17 0.87 -33.28 10.90
C ALA A 17 1.85 -32.55 9.96
N LEU A 18 1.81 -32.82 8.65
CA LEU A 18 2.64 -32.13 7.65
C LEU A 18 2.20 -30.68 7.37
N ALA A 19 0.91 -30.36 7.48
CA ALA A 19 0.39 -29.03 7.16
C ALA A 19 0.68 -27.95 8.23
N LYS A 20 1.18 -28.34 9.42
CA LYS A 20 1.38 -27.41 10.55
C LYS A 20 2.77 -26.76 10.64
N ASN A 21 3.68 -27.04 9.70
CA ASN A 21 5.07 -26.59 9.80
C ASN A 21 5.50 -25.62 8.68
N ILE A 22 4.57 -24.84 8.14
CA ILE A 22 4.92 -23.70 7.28
C ILE A 22 5.25 -22.53 8.20
N ASN A 23 6.54 -22.25 8.38
CA ASN A 23 7.00 -21.07 9.09
C ASN A 23 6.76 -19.83 8.21
N PHE A 24 5.56 -19.25 8.29
CA PHE A 24 5.18 -18.03 7.55
C PHE A 24 6.13 -16.85 7.78
N TYR A 25 6.91 -16.85 8.87
CA TYR A 25 7.91 -15.80 9.15
C TYR A 25 9.19 -15.97 8.32
N ASN A 26 9.45 -17.17 7.81
CA ASN A 26 10.60 -17.50 6.96
C ASN A 26 10.22 -17.66 5.49
N VAL A 27 8.93 -17.57 5.15
CA VAL A 27 8.49 -17.47 3.75
C VAL A 27 8.77 -16.05 3.31
N ARG A 28 9.95 -15.81 2.72
CA ARG A 28 10.16 -14.61 1.91
C ARG A 28 9.44 -14.87 0.59
N PRO A 29 8.36 -14.13 0.25
CA PRO A 29 7.79 -14.21 -1.08
C PRO A 29 8.94 -13.97 -2.09
N PRO A 30 8.93 -14.64 -3.25
CA PRO A 30 9.79 -14.23 -4.35
C PRO A 30 9.68 -12.72 -4.48
N LEU A 31 10.82 -12.02 -4.61
CA LEU A 31 10.75 -10.60 -4.96
C LEU A 31 9.96 -10.54 -6.26
N ASP A 32 8.81 -9.86 -6.25
CA ASP A 32 8.06 -9.65 -7.48
C ASP A 32 9.03 -9.05 -8.49
N PRO A 33 9.24 -9.71 -9.64
CA PRO A 33 10.14 -9.17 -10.64
C PRO A 33 9.64 -7.76 -11.00
N THR A 34 10.55 -6.79 -10.94
CA THR A 34 10.26 -5.42 -11.35
C THR A 34 9.78 -5.45 -12.81
N PRO A 35 8.63 -4.86 -13.15
CA PRO A 35 8.08 -4.92 -14.51
C PRO A 35 8.99 -4.23 -15.53
N PHE A 36 9.79 -3.24 -15.11
CA PHE A 36 10.74 -2.51 -15.93
C PHE A 36 11.89 -1.92 -15.08
N PRO A 37 13.04 -1.56 -15.67
CA PRO A 37 14.14 -0.92 -14.94
C PRO A 37 13.70 0.37 -14.25
N ASN A 38 14.13 0.58 -13.00
CA ASN A 38 13.75 1.74 -12.17
C ASN A 38 12.26 1.81 -11.82
N SER A 39 11.51 0.71 -11.94
CA SER A 39 10.14 0.65 -11.42
C SER A 39 10.13 0.89 -9.90
N PHE A 40 9.12 1.60 -9.43
CA PHE A 40 8.91 1.90 -8.01
C PHE A 40 7.44 1.73 -7.64
N LYS A 41 7.14 1.78 -6.34
CA LYS A 41 5.78 1.67 -5.82
C LYS A 41 5.44 2.91 -5.00
N CYS A 42 4.18 3.32 -5.04
CA CYS A 42 3.61 4.34 -4.17
C CYS A 42 2.40 3.77 -3.45
N PHE A 43 2.07 4.29 -2.28
CA PHE A 43 0.71 4.15 -1.78
C PHE A 43 -0.25 4.86 -2.76
N THR A 44 -1.28 4.17 -3.22
CA THR A 44 -2.29 4.74 -4.11
C THR A 44 -3.68 4.61 -3.49
N CYS A 45 -4.37 5.73 -3.35
CA CYS A 45 -5.73 5.79 -2.84
C CYS A 45 -6.42 7.06 -3.38
N ALA A 46 -7.75 7.03 -3.49
CA ALA A 46 -8.54 8.19 -3.88
C ALA A 46 -9.52 8.53 -2.75
N ASN A 47 -9.50 9.79 -2.30
CA ASN A 47 -10.44 10.33 -1.31
C ASN A 47 -10.57 9.49 -0.02
N ALA A 48 -9.47 8.91 0.47
CA ALA A 48 -9.47 8.21 1.74
C ALA A 48 -9.77 9.19 2.88
N VAL A 49 -10.49 8.75 3.91
CA VAL A 49 -10.92 9.62 5.03
C VAL A 49 -9.74 10.22 5.80
N ASP A 50 -8.61 9.52 5.81
CA ASP A 50 -7.36 9.95 6.41
C ASP A 50 -6.17 9.19 5.80
N ASN A 51 -4.97 9.56 6.24
CA ASN A 51 -3.73 8.95 5.79
C ASN A 51 -3.57 7.50 6.26
N TYR A 52 -4.10 7.15 7.44
CA TYR A 52 -4.01 5.79 7.98
C TYR A 52 -4.78 4.80 7.11
N ASN A 53 -6.05 5.11 6.80
CA ASN A 53 -6.91 4.31 5.94
C ASN A 53 -6.32 4.20 4.54
N CYS A 54 -5.77 5.28 3.99
CA CYS A 54 -5.07 5.22 2.70
C CYS A 54 -3.91 4.21 2.72
N ASN A 55 -3.01 4.31 3.71
CA ASN A 55 -1.84 3.42 3.78
C ASN A 55 -2.24 1.98 4.08
N ARG A 56 -3.30 1.76 4.88
CA ARG A 56 -3.76 0.43 5.29
C ARG A 56 -4.33 -0.39 4.15
N TRP A 57 -5.02 0.27 3.21
CA TRP A 57 -5.77 -0.39 2.13
C TRP A 57 -5.18 -0.17 0.74
N ALA A 58 -4.07 0.55 0.64
CA ALA A 58 -3.38 0.72 -0.63
C ALA A 58 -2.90 -0.62 -1.18
N GLU A 59 -3.15 -0.81 -2.47
CA GLU A 59 -2.70 -1.99 -3.21
C GLU A 59 -1.18 -1.99 -3.35
N ASP A 60 -0.58 -3.18 -3.25
CA ASP A 60 0.85 -3.39 -3.49
C ASP A 60 1.15 -3.53 -4.99
N LYS A 61 0.98 -2.44 -5.75
CA LYS A 61 1.19 -2.40 -7.20
C LYS A 61 2.33 -1.48 -7.62
N TRP A 62 2.95 -1.82 -8.74
CA TRP A 62 3.95 -1.00 -9.41
C TRP A 62 3.32 0.27 -10.00
N CYS A 63 4.05 1.37 -9.96
CA CYS A 63 3.65 2.58 -10.67
C CYS A 63 3.75 2.37 -12.19
N PRO A 64 2.88 3.02 -12.98
CA PRO A 64 2.93 2.93 -14.43
C PRO A 64 4.21 3.56 -14.99
N GLU A 65 4.61 3.10 -16.18
CA GLU A 65 5.64 3.74 -16.97
C GLU A 65 5.31 5.23 -17.18
N ASN A 66 6.33 6.08 -17.26
CA ASN A 66 6.25 7.55 -17.35
C ASN A 66 5.89 8.28 -16.05
N THR A 67 5.88 7.62 -14.90
CA THR A 67 5.85 8.29 -13.59
C THR A 67 7.22 8.25 -12.92
N GLU A 68 7.51 9.24 -12.10
CA GLU A 68 8.83 9.39 -11.45
C GLU A 68 8.71 9.70 -9.94
N TYR A 69 7.50 10.09 -9.49
CA TYR A 69 7.26 10.59 -8.14
C TYR A 69 6.03 9.95 -7.52
N CYS A 70 5.99 9.95 -6.19
CA CYS A 70 4.75 9.76 -5.45
C CYS A 70 4.18 11.13 -5.07
N LEU A 71 2.89 11.36 -5.29
CA LEU A 71 2.18 12.59 -4.93
C LEU A 71 1.15 12.31 -3.84
N THR A 72 1.14 13.15 -2.80
CA THR A 72 0.05 13.19 -1.81
C THR A 72 -0.66 14.53 -1.82
N VAL A 73 -1.98 14.49 -1.96
CA VAL A 73 -2.89 15.62 -1.78
C VAL A 73 -3.75 15.35 -0.55
N HIS A 74 -3.67 16.23 0.43
CA HIS A 74 -4.33 16.09 1.73
C HIS A 74 -5.15 17.34 2.01
N HIS A 75 -6.44 17.15 2.20
CA HIS A 75 -7.36 18.20 2.56
C HIS A 75 -7.66 18.11 4.05
N PHE A 76 -7.55 19.23 4.74
CA PHE A 76 -7.85 19.37 6.16
C PHE A 76 -8.94 20.43 6.35
N THR A 77 -9.69 20.30 7.43
CA THR A 77 -10.50 21.41 7.95
C THR A 77 -9.60 22.52 8.46
N SER A 78 -10.16 23.71 8.72
CA SER A 78 -9.46 24.81 9.40
C SER A 78 -8.88 24.43 10.77
N HIS A 79 -9.43 23.39 11.41
CA HIS A 79 -8.99 22.89 12.72
C HIS A 79 -7.97 21.73 12.60
N GLY A 80 -7.45 21.45 11.40
CA GLY A 80 -6.45 20.41 11.16
C GLY A 80 -6.99 18.98 11.08
N ARG A 81 -8.31 18.78 11.04
CA ARG A 81 -8.91 17.45 10.87
C ARG A 81 -8.84 17.03 9.40
N SER A 82 -8.32 15.84 9.11
CA SER A 82 -8.36 15.26 7.76
C SER A 82 -9.79 15.20 7.23
N THR A 83 -9.98 15.59 5.97
CA THR A 83 -11.25 15.48 5.23
C THR A 83 -11.12 14.53 4.06
N SER A 84 -9.98 14.53 3.39
CA SER A 84 -9.63 13.55 2.37
C SER A 84 -8.12 13.46 2.15
N VAL A 85 -7.66 12.28 1.76
CA VAL A 85 -6.31 11.99 1.32
C VAL A 85 -6.35 11.27 -0.01
N THR A 86 -5.60 11.78 -0.98
CA THR A 86 -5.37 11.13 -2.26
C THR A 86 -3.87 10.94 -2.45
N LYS A 87 -3.46 9.71 -2.72
CA LYS A 87 -2.07 9.37 -3.06
C LYS A 87 -2.03 8.72 -4.43
N LYS A 88 -1.07 9.11 -5.26
CA LYS A 88 -0.90 8.56 -6.60
C LYS A 88 0.56 8.59 -7.07
N CYS A 89 0.89 7.74 -8.04
CA CYS A 89 2.08 7.92 -8.87
C CYS A 89 1.90 9.19 -9.71
N ALA A 90 2.97 9.95 -9.92
CA ALA A 90 2.93 11.26 -10.55
C ALA A 90 4.13 11.50 -11.47
N THR A 91 3.88 12.31 -12.48
CA THR A 91 4.89 12.89 -13.37
C THR A 91 5.58 14.08 -12.71
N ARG A 92 6.69 14.54 -13.29
CA ARG A 92 7.37 15.77 -12.87
C ARG A 92 6.48 17.00 -12.91
N ASP A 93 5.66 17.14 -13.95
CA ASP A 93 4.78 18.29 -14.13
C ASP A 93 3.68 18.33 -13.08
N GLU A 94 3.12 17.18 -12.73
CA GLU A 94 2.18 17.06 -11.62
C GLU A 94 2.83 17.39 -10.27
N CYS A 95 4.15 17.30 -10.16
CA CYS A 95 4.90 17.63 -8.95
C CYS A 95 5.50 19.04 -8.93
N ARG A 96 5.33 19.82 -10.01
CA ARG A 96 5.95 21.15 -10.16
C ARG A 96 5.51 22.18 -9.12
N PHE A 97 4.25 22.09 -8.69
CA PHE A 97 3.66 23.00 -7.71
C PHE A 97 3.27 22.22 -6.46
N VAL A 98 4.17 22.16 -5.48
CA VAL A 98 3.90 21.63 -4.13
C VAL A 98 3.71 22.78 -3.16
N GLY A 99 2.84 22.60 -2.17
CA GLY A 99 2.49 23.67 -1.23
C GLY A 99 1.11 23.48 -0.59
N CYS A 100 0.90 24.19 0.51
CA CYS A 100 -0.39 24.29 1.17
C CYS A 100 -1.06 25.60 0.80
N HIS A 101 -2.30 25.51 0.33
CA HIS A 101 -3.13 26.67 0.01
C HIS A 101 -4.38 26.66 0.87
N PRO A 102 -4.73 27.77 1.54
CA PRO A 102 -6.02 27.91 2.19
C PRO A 102 -7.14 27.89 1.15
N HIS A 103 -8.11 27.01 1.31
CA HIS A 103 -9.34 26.96 0.50
C HIS A 103 -10.47 27.64 1.29
N ARG A 104 -11.01 28.73 0.74
CA ARG A 104 -11.91 29.66 1.45
C ARG A 104 -13.18 29.04 2.03
N GLU A 105 -13.66 27.92 1.50
CA GLU A 105 -14.97 27.33 1.88
C GLU A 105 -14.88 26.03 2.69
N THR A 106 -13.75 25.30 2.63
CA THR A 106 -13.67 23.91 3.12
C THR A 106 -12.47 23.61 4.02
N GLY A 107 -11.49 24.52 4.11
CA GLY A 107 -10.30 24.36 4.96
C GLY A 107 -8.98 24.51 4.21
N HIS A 108 -7.92 23.81 4.61
CA HIS A 108 -6.60 23.87 3.96
C HIS A 108 -6.41 22.69 3.00
N THR A 109 -6.02 22.96 1.76
CA THR A 109 -5.57 21.92 0.83
C THR A 109 -4.05 21.95 0.77
N CYS A 110 -3.45 20.85 1.19
CA CYS A 110 -2.02 20.67 1.16
C CYS A 110 -1.64 19.64 0.10
N LYS A 111 -0.89 20.11 -0.89
CA LYS A 111 -0.11 19.22 -1.75
C LYS A 111 1.25 19.03 -1.08
N LEU A 112 1.29 18.02 -0.21
CA LEU A 112 2.30 17.93 0.84
C LEU A 112 3.67 17.51 0.30
N GLN A 113 3.72 16.58 -0.65
CA GLN A 113 5.00 15.96 -0.95
C GLN A 113 5.07 15.30 -2.33
N CYS A 114 6.20 15.56 -3.00
CA CYS A 114 6.72 14.79 -4.11
C CYS A 114 8.07 14.22 -3.69
N GLY A 115 8.18 12.90 -3.71
CA GLY A 115 9.38 12.19 -3.31
C GLY A 115 9.64 11.00 -4.23
N ASN A 116 10.91 10.69 -4.40
CA ASN A 116 11.36 9.61 -5.27
C ASN A 116 11.07 8.27 -4.58
N GLY A 117 10.41 7.35 -5.30
CA GLY A 117 10.47 5.88 -5.18
C GLY A 117 10.03 5.19 -3.88
N TYR A 118 10.36 5.72 -2.71
CA TYR A 118 10.17 5.07 -1.40
C TYR A 118 9.94 6.08 -0.25
N ALA A 119 10.02 7.39 -0.52
CA ALA A 119 10.10 8.43 0.50
C ALA A 119 8.75 8.86 1.12
N LEU A 120 7.60 8.39 0.63
CA LEU A 120 6.28 8.85 1.08
C LEU A 120 5.61 7.98 2.17
N GLN A 121 6.43 7.30 2.97
CA GLN A 121 5.97 6.45 4.07
C GLN A 121 5.57 7.24 5.34
N LEU A 122 5.80 8.57 5.38
CA LEU A 122 5.67 9.36 6.61
C LEU A 122 4.82 10.61 6.42
N LEU A 123 3.50 10.42 6.44
CA LEU A 123 2.69 11.28 7.29
C LEU A 123 2.34 10.38 8.48
N LYS A 124 3.10 10.49 9.58
CA LYS A 124 2.61 10.04 10.88
C LYS A 124 1.49 10.99 11.30
#